data_AF-A0AAV5SE52-F1
#
_entry.id   AF-A0AAV5SE52-F1
#
_cell.length_a   1.000
_cell.length_b   1.000
_cell.length_c   1.000
_cell.angle_alpha   90.00
_cell.angle_beta   90.00
_cell.angle_gamma   90.00
#
_symmetry.space_group_name_H-M   'P 1'
#
loop_
_entity.id
_entity.type
_entity.pdbx_description
1 polymer ?
#
loop_
_entity_poly.entity_id
_entity_poly.type
_entity_poly.pdbx_seq_one_letter_code
_entity_poly.pdbx_strand_id
1 'polypeptide(L)'
;QSSTFVKTSQPFVIYYRSGSCIGYIATDVLNLAGLVYPTQGLGVATYIFGEQPVDATMTSWMKLYSGILGLGWPALAEDNVVPPLQNLLDLLDQPIFTVWLDRHVKPQEDKLGGLITYGALDNVNCDAQVDYVTLSSKTYWQFPMTSFSVGTYNSNTKEEVISDTGTSWIGAPANAVQGIVKATGAKYDIFNQLYTVPCTGNYPDMIFTIGG
;
A
#
# COMPACT_ATOMS: atom_id res chain seq x y z
N GLN A 1 -21.45 -2.25 19.83
CA GLN A 1 -21.70 -3.67 20.16
C GLN A 1 -22.40 -4.30 18.96
N SER A 2 -21.95 -5.46 18.48
CA SER A 2 -22.53 -6.16 17.33
C SER A 2 -23.14 -7.49 17.80
N SER A 3 -24.33 -7.81 17.31
CA SER A 3 -25.00 -9.10 17.59
C SER A 3 -24.49 -10.23 16.69
N THR A 4 -23.76 -9.92 15.62
CA THR A 4 -23.19 -10.88 14.66
C THR A 4 -21.71 -11.16 14.92
N PHE A 5 -21.09 -10.42 15.85
CA PHE A 5 -19.70 -10.62 16.23
C PHE A 5 -19.48 -11.98 16.90
N VAL A 6 -18.53 -12.74 16.36
CA VAL A 6 -18.10 -14.03 16.93
C VAL A 6 -16.61 -13.97 17.23
N LYS A 7 -16.28 -13.90 18.52
CA LYS A 7 -14.90 -14.02 19.00
C LYS A 7 -14.44 -15.48 18.92
N THR A 8 -13.24 -15.71 18.40
CA THR A 8 -12.57 -17.02 18.48
C THR A 8 -11.52 -17.02 19.59
N SER A 9 -10.99 -18.20 19.93
CA SER A 9 -9.85 -18.35 20.84
C SER A 9 -8.50 -18.29 20.12
N GLN A 10 -8.48 -18.16 18.79
CA GLN A 10 -7.25 -18.15 18.01
C GLN A 10 -6.52 -16.82 18.21
N PRO A 11 -5.29 -16.82 18.75
CA PRO A 11 -4.46 -15.62 18.80
C PRO A 11 -3.97 -15.28 17.38
N PHE A 12 -3.65 -14.01 17.14
CA PHE A 12 -2.89 -13.60 15.96
C PHE A 12 -1.75 -12.65 16.36
N VAL A 13 -0.70 -12.65 15.55
CA VAL A 13 0.39 -11.68 15.64
C VAL A 13 0.79 -11.27 14.23
N ILE A 14 0.84 -9.96 13.97
CA ILE A 14 1.40 -9.40 12.74
C ILE A 14 2.62 -8.56 13.09
N TYR A 15 3.71 -8.77 12.37
CA TYR A 15 4.93 -7.97 12.47
C TYR A 15 5.00 -6.94 11.35
N TYR A 16 5.27 -5.70 11.72
CA TYR A 16 5.58 -4.60 10.81
C TYR A 16 7.04 -4.21 10.96
N ARG A 17 7.58 -3.47 9.99
CA ARG A 17 8.95 -2.95 10.06
C ARG A 17 9.19 -2.11 11.32
N SER A 18 8.18 -1.37 11.76
CA SER A 18 8.21 -0.43 12.87
C SER A 18 7.69 -1.00 14.20
N GLY A 19 7.16 -2.24 14.21
CA GLY A 19 6.42 -2.72 15.38
C GLY A 19 5.70 -4.05 15.20
N SER A 20 4.74 -4.33 16.08
CA SER A 20 3.89 -5.52 16.01
C SER A 20 2.48 -5.25 16.53
N CYS A 21 1.55 -6.06 16.06
CA CYS A 21 0.16 -6.06 16.48
C CYS A 21 -0.22 -7.46 16.96
N ILE A 22 -0.69 -7.55 18.20
CA ILE A 22 -1.08 -8.80 18.86
C ILE A 22 -2.57 -8.73 19.21
N GLY A 23 -3.26 -9.84 19.04
CA GLY A 23 -4.66 -9.93 19.40
C GLY A 23 -5.23 -11.33 19.21
N TYR A 24 -6.50 -11.39 18.81
CA TYR A 24 -7.20 -12.63 18.50
C TYR A 24 -8.06 -12.47 17.24
N ILE A 25 -8.31 -13.59 16.56
CA ILE A 25 -9.19 -13.63 15.39
C ILE A 25 -10.65 -13.59 15.84
N ALA A 26 -11.46 -12.82 15.13
CA ALA A 26 -12.90 -12.83 15.24
C ALA A 26 -13.53 -12.85 13.84
N THR A 27 -14.85 -13.06 13.78
CA THR A 27 -15.64 -12.80 12.59
C THR A 27 -16.76 -11.82 12.88
N ASP A 28 -17.14 -11.04 11.89
CA ASP A 28 -18.34 -10.20 11.93
C ASP A 28 -18.81 -9.88 10.49
N VAL A 29 -19.90 -9.14 10.37
CA VAL A 29 -20.38 -8.60 9.10
C VAL A 29 -19.43 -7.50 8.61
N LEU A 30 -18.91 -7.66 7.40
CA LEU A 30 -18.21 -6.61 6.67
C LEU A 30 -19.22 -5.84 5.81
N ASN A 31 -19.23 -4.51 5.93
CA ASN A 31 -19.84 -3.62 4.95
C ASN A 31 -18.74 -2.74 4.37
N LEU A 32 -18.38 -2.99 3.11
CA LEU A 32 -17.36 -2.27 2.37
C LEU A 32 -18.01 -1.52 1.20
N ALA A 33 -18.23 -0.22 1.37
CA ALA A 33 -18.87 0.63 0.35
C ALA A 33 -20.24 0.11 -0.15
N GLY A 34 -21.03 -0.49 0.74
CA GLY A 34 -22.34 -1.09 0.40
C GLY A 34 -22.27 -2.57 0.01
N LEU A 35 -21.08 -3.13 -0.21
CA LEU A 35 -20.89 -4.57 -0.39
C LEU A 35 -20.89 -5.24 0.99
N VAL A 36 -21.83 -6.15 1.21
CA VAL A 36 -22.03 -6.79 2.51
C VAL A 36 -21.63 -8.26 2.46
N TYR A 37 -20.69 -8.65 3.32
CA TYR A 37 -20.31 -10.05 3.53
C TYR A 37 -20.57 -10.45 4.98
N PRO A 38 -21.33 -11.53 5.26
CA PRO A 38 -21.83 -11.81 6.60
C PRO A 38 -20.77 -12.30 7.59
N THR A 39 -19.64 -12.85 7.10
CA THR A 39 -18.71 -13.60 7.95
C THR A 39 -17.25 -13.32 7.60
N GLN A 40 -16.83 -12.05 7.65
CA GLN A 40 -15.45 -11.66 7.40
C GLN A 40 -14.58 -11.96 8.62
N GLY A 41 -13.45 -12.65 8.43
CA GLY A 41 -12.43 -12.80 9.47
C GLY A 41 -11.62 -11.51 9.66
N LEU A 42 -11.35 -11.13 10.91
CA LEU A 42 -10.59 -9.94 11.25
C LEU A 42 -9.73 -10.18 12.49
N GLY A 43 -8.57 -9.52 12.54
CA GLY A 43 -7.71 -9.47 13.71
C GLY A 43 -8.17 -8.35 14.65
N VAL A 44 -8.65 -8.72 15.84
CA VAL A 44 -8.97 -7.75 16.90
C VAL A 44 -7.73 -7.49 17.74
N ALA A 45 -7.05 -6.38 17.47
CA ALA A 45 -5.86 -5.97 18.21
C ALA A 45 -6.19 -5.71 19.69
N THR A 46 -5.42 -6.32 20.59
CA THR A 46 -5.48 -6.06 22.03
C THR A 46 -4.20 -5.42 22.54
N TYR A 47 -3.10 -5.56 21.80
CA TYR A 47 -1.83 -4.94 22.12
C TYR A 47 -1.10 -4.54 20.84
N ILE A 48 -0.55 -3.33 20.86
CA ILE A 48 0.20 -2.73 19.76
C ILE A 48 1.53 -2.25 20.32
N PHE A 49 2.62 -2.62 19.65
CA PHE A 49 3.97 -2.17 19.98
C PHE A 49 4.60 -1.48 18.77
N GLY A 50 5.33 -0.39 19.01
CA GLY A 50 5.96 0.40 17.95
C GLY A 50 5.01 1.38 17.25
N GLU A 51 5.51 2.02 16.19
CA GLU A 51 4.72 2.93 15.36
C GLU A 51 3.85 2.10 14.40
N GLN A 52 2.55 2.41 14.34
CA GLN A 52 1.59 1.78 13.44
C GLN A 52 2.01 1.99 11.97
N PRO A 53 1.53 1.18 11.01
CA PRO A 53 2.16 1.06 9.69
C PRO A 53 1.90 2.23 8.75
N VAL A 54 1.37 3.34 9.27
CA VAL A 54 1.30 4.59 8.54
C VAL A 54 2.57 5.33 8.90
N ASP A 55 3.46 5.47 7.90
CA ASP A 55 4.75 6.18 7.89
C ASP A 55 5.22 6.70 9.26
N ALA A 56 6.42 6.31 9.71
CA ALA A 56 7.07 6.80 10.94
C ALA A 56 7.17 8.33 11.06
N THR A 57 6.88 9.08 9.98
CA THR A 57 6.74 10.54 9.99
C THR A 57 5.37 11.05 10.47
N MET A 58 4.36 10.18 10.61
CA MET A 58 3.04 10.52 11.15
C MET A 58 3.11 10.59 12.68
N THR A 59 3.25 11.81 13.18
CA THR A 59 3.26 12.11 14.62
C THR A 59 2.02 11.52 15.34
N SER A 60 2.16 11.21 16.63
CA SER A 60 1.13 10.56 17.45
C SER A 60 -0.24 11.27 17.53
N TRP A 61 -0.31 12.54 17.12
CA TRP A 61 -1.53 13.36 17.04
C TRP A 61 -2.32 13.16 15.74
N MET A 62 -1.71 12.53 14.73
CA MET A 62 -2.33 12.21 13.43
C MET A 62 -2.99 10.82 13.42
N LYS A 63 -3.42 10.27 14.56
CA LYS A 63 -4.17 8.99 14.63
C LYS A 63 -5.55 9.10 13.94
N LEU A 64 -5.55 9.20 12.62
CA LEU A 64 -6.73 9.25 11.74
C LEU A 64 -7.25 7.86 11.39
N TYR A 65 -6.47 6.81 11.69
CA TYR A 65 -6.78 5.43 11.32
C TYR A 65 -6.85 4.54 12.56
N SER A 66 -7.91 3.72 12.63
CA SER A 66 -8.13 2.76 13.73
C SER A 66 -7.65 1.34 13.40
N GLY A 67 -7.18 1.09 12.17
CA GLY A 67 -6.75 -0.22 11.72
C GLY A 67 -6.35 -0.23 10.25
N ILE A 68 -6.18 -1.44 9.69
CA ILE A 68 -5.75 -1.68 8.31
C ILE A 68 -6.75 -2.62 7.64
N LEU A 69 -7.13 -2.31 6.41
CA LEU A 69 -7.87 -3.21 5.53
C LEU A 69 -6.91 -3.77 4.48
N GLY A 70 -6.52 -5.04 4.62
CA GLY A 70 -5.63 -5.69 3.66
C GLY A 70 -6.33 -5.98 2.33
N LEU A 71 -5.81 -5.42 1.23
CA LEU A 71 -6.27 -5.68 -0.14
C LEU A 71 -5.29 -6.60 -0.91
N GLY A 72 -4.43 -7.31 -0.20
CA GLY A 72 -3.44 -8.24 -0.75
C GLY A 72 -4.04 -9.61 -1.09
N TRP A 73 -3.17 -10.52 -1.50
CA TRP A 73 -3.53 -11.90 -1.83
C TRP A 73 -3.63 -12.79 -0.59
N PRO A 74 -4.43 -13.88 -0.64
CA PRO A 74 -4.56 -14.81 0.49
C PRO A 74 -3.25 -15.43 0.98
N ALA A 75 -2.25 -15.57 0.09
CA ALA A 75 -0.96 -16.14 0.43
C ALA A 75 -0.15 -15.30 1.44
N LEU A 76 -0.51 -14.02 1.64
CA LEU A 76 0.11 -13.14 2.64
C LEU A 76 -0.73 -13.02 3.92
N ALA A 77 -1.92 -13.61 3.95
CA ALA A 77 -2.79 -13.50 5.11
C ALA A 77 -2.27 -14.38 6.25
N GLU A 78 -2.01 -13.75 7.39
CA GLU A 78 -1.73 -14.48 8.63
C GLU A 78 -2.91 -15.38 8.98
N ASP A 79 -2.60 -16.51 9.61
CA ASP A 79 -3.60 -17.45 10.13
C ASP A 79 -4.58 -18.00 9.08
N ASN A 80 -4.27 -17.87 7.78
CA ASN A 80 -5.13 -18.21 6.65
C ASN A 80 -6.50 -17.51 6.66
N VAL A 81 -6.59 -16.32 7.27
CA VAL A 81 -7.82 -15.53 7.24
C VAL A 81 -8.08 -15.06 5.81
N VAL A 82 -9.24 -15.41 5.25
CA VAL A 82 -9.60 -15.00 3.89
C VAL A 82 -9.70 -13.47 3.81
N PRO A 83 -8.92 -12.80 2.94
CA PRO A 83 -8.96 -11.35 2.86
C PRO A 83 -10.30 -10.83 2.32
N PRO A 84 -10.69 -9.60 2.67
CA PRO A 84 -11.97 -8.99 2.29
C PRO A 84 -12.32 -9.10 0.81
N LEU A 85 -11.37 -8.79 -0.09
CA LEU A 85 -11.66 -8.81 -1.52
C LEU A 85 -11.99 -10.22 -2.03
N GLN A 86 -11.39 -11.27 -1.49
CA GLN A 86 -11.71 -12.64 -1.92
C GLN A 86 -13.13 -13.05 -1.52
N ASN A 87 -13.60 -12.63 -0.34
CA ASN A 87 -14.97 -12.87 0.09
C ASN A 87 -16.00 -12.06 -0.72
N LEU A 88 -15.58 -10.93 -1.30
CA LEU A 88 -16.45 -10.03 -2.04
C LEU A 88 -16.46 -10.28 -3.55
N LEU A 89 -15.62 -11.18 -4.10
CA LEU A 89 -15.46 -11.36 -5.56
C LEU A 89 -16.79 -11.56 -6.30
N ASP A 90 -17.70 -12.37 -5.77
CA ASP A 90 -18.99 -12.66 -6.40
C ASP A 90 -19.98 -11.49 -6.31
N LEU A 91 -19.67 -10.46 -5.53
CA LEU A 91 -20.48 -9.24 -5.37
C LEU A 91 -19.96 -8.07 -6.22
N LEU A 92 -18.81 -8.24 -6.88
CA LEU A 92 -18.24 -7.20 -7.74
C LEU A 92 -18.73 -7.35 -9.18
N ASP A 93 -19.03 -6.23 -9.83
CA ASP A 93 -19.37 -6.21 -11.27
C ASP A 93 -18.20 -6.76 -12.13
N GLN A 94 -16.97 -6.45 -11.72
CA GLN A 94 -15.73 -6.99 -12.28
C GLN A 94 -14.76 -7.34 -11.15
N PRO A 95 -13.91 -8.38 -11.28
CA PRO A 95 -12.99 -8.80 -10.23
C PRO A 95 -11.74 -7.90 -10.13
N ILE A 96 -11.94 -6.59 -10.06
CA ILE A 96 -10.91 -5.55 -9.99
C ILE A 96 -11.27 -4.50 -8.94
N PHE A 97 -10.27 -3.75 -8.51
CA PHE A 97 -10.45 -2.48 -7.82
C PHE A 97 -9.45 -1.47 -8.36
N THR A 98 -9.77 -0.19 -8.27
CA THR A 98 -8.86 0.89 -8.64
C THR A 98 -8.67 1.85 -7.47
N VAL A 99 -7.47 2.42 -7.37
CA VAL A 99 -7.09 3.36 -6.31
C VAL A 99 -6.61 4.63 -6.96
N TRP A 100 -7.30 5.72 -6.69
CA TRP A 100 -6.88 7.06 -7.04
C TRP A 100 -6.50 7.82 -5.77
N LEU A 101 -5.36 8.51 -5.79
CA LEU A 101 -4.87 9.32 -4.67
C LEU A 101 -4.62 10.74 -5.17
N ASP A 102 -5.26 11.73 -4.56
CA ASP A 102 -5.03 13.13 -4.91
C ASP A 102 -3.74 13.62 -4.28
N ARG A 103 -2.80 13.99 -5.14
CA ARG A 103 -1.47 14.48 -4.78
C ARG A 103 -1.44 15.94 -4.30
N HIS A 104 -2.57 16.67 -4.36
CA HIS A 104 -2.65 18.07 -3.97
C HIS A 104 -3.35 18.29 -2.63
N VAL A 105 -4.09 17.30 -2.13
CA VAL A 105 -4.83 17.41 -0.88
C VAL A 105 -3.93 17.05 0.28
N LYS A 106 -3.76 17.99 1.20
CA LYS A 106 -3.04 17.75 2.45
C LYS A 106 -3.97 17.07 3.48
N PRO A 107 -3.45 16.24 4.39
CA PRO A 107 -4.27 15.56 5.40
C PRO A 107 -5.14 16.48 6.29
N GLN A 108 -4.77 17.75 6.42
CA GLN A 108 -5.51 18.75 7.21
C GLN A 108 -6.64 19.43 6.44
N GLU A 109 -6.73 19.22 5.12
CA GLU A 109 -7.76 19.80 4.27
C GLU A 109 -9.01 18.92 4.27
N ASP A 110 -10.18 19.52 4.49
CA ASP A 110 -11.48 18.84 4.38
C ASP A 110 -11.89 18.69 2.91
N LYS A 111 -11.12 17.89 2.17
CA LYS A 111 -11.29 17.59 0.74
C LYS A 111 -11.08 16.10 0.49
N LEU A 112 -11.59 15.62 -0.64
CA LEU A 112 -11.39 14.24 -1.07
C LEU A 112 -9.90 13.99 -1.40
N GLY A 113 -9.19 13.28 -0.53
CA GLY A 113 -7.77 12.95 -0.73
C GLY A 113 -7.51 11.72 -1.61
N GLY A 114 -8.56 10.97 -1.96
CA GLY A 114 -8.45 9.77 -2.79
C GLY A 114 -9.76 8.99 -2.84
N LEU A 115 -9.80 7.95 -3.68
CA LEU A 115 -10.95 7.08 -3.89
C LEU A 115 -10.46 5.65 -4.15
N ILE A 116 -11.17 4.67 -3.56
CA ILE A 116 -11.06 3.27 -3.96
C ILE A 116 -12.37 2.87 -4.59
N THR A 117 -12.32 2.39 -5.84
CA THR A 117 -13.48 1.88 -6.57
C THR A 117 -13.39 0.37 -6.61
N TYR A 118 -14.37 -0.31 -6.02
CA TYR A 118 -14.48 -1.77 -6.06
C TYR A 118 -15.41 -2.19 -7.20
N GLY A 119 -14.98 -3.12 -8.05
CA GLY A 119 -15.82 -3.67 -9.12
C GLY A 119 -15.70 -2.97 -10.47
N ALA A 120 -14.92 -1.90 -10.58
CA ALA A 120 -14.78 -1.14 -11.82
C ALA A 120 -13.47 -0.34 -11.90
N LEU A 121 -13.16 0.12 -13.12
CA LEU A 121 -12.20 1.19 -13.34
C LEU A 121 -12.82 2.54 -12.96
N ASP A 122 -12.03 3.41 -12.33
CA ASP A 122 -12.41 4.80 -12.08
C ASP A 122 -12.21 5.65 -13.35
N ASN A 123 -13.25 5.77 -14.16
CA ASN A 123 -13.22 6.55 -15.40
C ASN A 123 -13.36 8.08 -15.18
N VAL A 124 -13.42 8.53 -13.91
CA VAL A 124 -13.55 9.95 -13.56
C VAL A 124 -12.19 10.53 -13.19
N ASN A 125 -11.43 9.80 -12.36
CA ASN A 125 -10.17 10.30 -11.80
C ASN A 125 -8.92 9.66 -12.42
N CYS A 126 -9.04 8.52 -13.09
CA CYS A 126 -7.92 7.85 -13.78
C CYS A 126 -7.96 8.09 -15.29
N ASP A 127 -6.82 7.85 -15.95
CA ASP A 127 -6.74 7.85 -17.41
C ASP A 127 -7.62 6.73 -18.00
N ALA A 128 -8.17 6.98 -19.19
CA ALA A 128 -8.97 6.01 -19.91
C ALA A 128 -8.12 4.85 -20.46
N GLN A 129 -6.83 5.08 -20.74
CA GLN A 129 -5.91 4.04 -21.15
C GLN A 129 -5.30 3.34 -19.93
N VAL A 130 -5.48 2.02 -19.84
CA VAL A 130 -4.89 1.17 -18.80
C VAL A 130 -3.95 0.17 -19.46
N ASP A 131 -2.68 0.23 -19.10
CA ASP A 131 -1.68 -0.75 -19.49
C ASP A 131 -1.58 -1.84 -18.42
N TYR A 132 -1.75 -3.10 -18.82
CA TYR A 132 -1.74 -4.24 -17.92
C TYR A 132 -0.40 -4.97 -17.97
N VAL A 133 0.08 -5.39 -16.80
CA VAL A 133 1.22 -6.29 -16.65
C VAL A 133 0.80 -7.52 -15.85
N THR A 134 1.25 -8.69 -16.28
CA THR A 134 0.98 -9.95 -15.58
C THR A 134 1.77 -10.01 -14.28
N LEU A 135 1.09 -10.38 -13.18
CA LEU A 135 1.75 -10.61 -11.91
C LEU A 135 2.75 -11.77 -12.01
N SER A 136 3.95 -11.57 -11.48
CA SER A 136 4.99 -12.60 -11.38
C SER A 136 4.80 -13.49 -10.14
N SER A 137 4.12 -12.98 -9.12
CA SER A 137 3.75 -13.71 -7.90
C SER A 137 2.40 -13.22 -7.38
N LYS A 138 1.60 -14.14 -6.81
CA LYS A 138 0.35 -13.82 -6.09
C LYS A 138 0.55 -13.83 -4.57
N THR A 139 1.75 -13.52 -4.09
CA THR A 139 1.99 -13.22 -2.66
C THR A 139 1.76 -11.73 -2.39
N TYR A 140 2.21 -10.87 -3.30
CA TYR A 140 1.98 -9.43 -3.29
C TYR A 140 1.35 -9.00 -4.62
N TRP A 141 1.02 -7.71 -4.77
CA TRP A 141 0.77 -7.11 -6.09
C TRP A 141 2.11 -6.92 -6.83
N GLN A 142 2.78 -8.05 -7.09
CA GLN A 142 4.14 -8.12 -7.63
C GLN A 142 4.13 -8.34 -9.13
N PHE A 143 4.93 -7.57 -9.86
CA PHE A 143 5.09 -7.66 -11.30
C PHE A 143 6.53 -7.37 -11.73
N PRO A 144 6.95 -7.83 -12.91
CA PRO A 144 8.28 -7.57 -13.40
C PRO A 144 8.43 -6.14 -13.96
N MET A 145 9.53 -5.49 -13.62
CA MET A 145 10.03 -4.27 -14.25
C MET A 145 11.28 -4.60 -15.07
N THR A 146 11.39 -4.03 -16.27
CA THR A 146 12.47 -4.35 -17.22
C THR A 146 13.70 -3.47 -17.05
N SER A 147 13.51 -2.20 -16.72
CA SER A 147 14.60 -1.26 -16.47
C SER A 147 14.18 -0.08 -15.62
N PHE A 148 15.17 0.54 -15.00
CA PHE A 148 15.05 1.80 -14.27
C PHE A 148 16.16 2.76 -14.69
N SER A 149 15.83 4.03 -14.90
CA SER A 149 16.83 5.05 -15.22
C SER A 149 16.53 6.41 -14.58
N VAL A 150 17.59 7.16 -14.31
CA VAL A 150 17.54 8.53 -13.77
C VAL A 150 18.82 9.27 -14.15
N GLY A 151 18.68 10.37 -14.91
CA GLY A 151 19.83 11.10 -15.44
C GLY A 151 20.78 10.21 -16.24
N THR A 152 22.03 10.10 -15.82
CA THR A 152 23.03 9.22 -16.47
C THR A 152 23.07 7.80 -15.90
N TYR A 153 22.30 7.51 -14.85
CA TYR A 153 22.21 6.16 -14.29
C TYR A 153 21.15 5.36 -15.03
N ASN A 154 21.50 4.13 -15.42
CA ASN A 154 20.60 3.20 -16.07
C ASN A 154 20.88 1.78 -15.53
N SER A 155 19.81 1.07 -15.15
CA SER A 155 19.81 -0.35 -14.85
C SER A 155 18.87 -1.06 -15.82
N ASN A 156 19.42 -1.89 -16.70
CA ASN A 156 18.65 -2.81 -17.57
C ASN A 156 18.50 -4.19 -16.92
N THR A 157 18.48 -4.23 -15.59
CA THR A 157 18.28 -5.46 -14.84
C THR A 157 16.79 -5.66 -14.66
N LYS A 158 16.30 -6.84 -15.03
CA LYS A 158 14.91 -7.22 -14.72
C LYS A 158 14.79 -7.36 -13.21
N GLU A 159 13.88 -6.60 -12.63
CA GLU A 159 13.60 -6.60 -11.19
C GLU A 159 12.14 -6.95 -10.93
N GLU A 160 11.89 -7.57 -9.78
CA GLU A 160 10.54 -7.84 -9.28
C GLU A 160 10.13 -6.70 -8.36
N VAL A 161 9.04 -6.01 -8.69
CA VAL A 161 8.55 -4.83 -7.97
C VAL A 161 7.14 -5.06 -7.46
N ILE A 162 6.73 -4.31 -6.43
CA ILE A 162 5.41 -4.42 -5.81
C ILE A 162 4.73 -3.05 -5.84
N SER A 163 3.44 -3.02 -6.16
CA SER A 163 2.59 -1.87 -5.88
C SER A 163 1.98 -1.99 -4.49
N ASP A 164 2.31 -1.06 -3.60
CA ASP A 164 1.87 -1.05 -2.20
C ASP A 164 1.28 0.31 -1.81
N THR A 165 -0.04 0.37 -1.65
CA THR A 165 -0.76 1.58 -1.22
C THR A 165 -0.56 1.89 0.27
N GLY A 166 0.02 0.98 1.05
CA GLY A 166 0.33 1.16 2.46
C GLY A 166 1.66 1.88 2.71
N THR A 167 2.55 1.96 1.71
CA THR A 167 3.87 2.58 1.84
C THR A 167 3.93 3.92 1.12
N SER A 168 4.33 4.99 1.82
CA SER A 168 4.38 6.35 1.26
C SER A 168 5.62 6.63 0.39
N TRP A 169 6.72 5.91 0.61
CA TRP A 169 7.99 6.11 -0.09
C TRP A 169 8.24 5.02 -1.13
N ILE A 170 8.84 5.38 -2.26
CA ILE A 170 9.36 4.38 -3.20
C ILE A 170 10.57 3.68 -2.55
N GLY A 171 10.45 2.38 -2.32
CA GLY A 171 11.57 1.53 -1.92
C GLY A 171 12.40 1.13 -3.14
N ALA A 172 13.73 1.22 -3.04
CA ALA A 172 14.64 0.87 -4.13
C ALA A 172 15.92 0.19 -3.62
N PRO A 173 16.56 -0.67 -4.45
CA PRO A 173 17.88 -1.20 -4.17
C PRO A 173 18.95 -0.12 -3.95
N ALA A 174 19.96 -0.41 -3.13
CA ALA A 174 20.97 0.58 -2.73
C ALA A 174 21.74 1.21 -3.91
N ASN A 175 21.99 0.44 -4.98
CA ASN A 175 22.61 0.92 -6.21
C ASN A 175 21.71 1.93 -6.96
N ALA A 176 20.39 1.68 -7.04
CA ALA A 176 19.44 2.61 -7.63
C ALA A 176 19.36 3.91 -6.82
N VAL A 177 19.30 3.81 -5.48
CA VAL A 177 19.36 4.98 -4.58
C VAL A 177 20.63 5.80 -4.80
N GLN A 178 21.80 5.16 -4.90
CA GLN A 178 23.05 5.86 -5.22
C GLN A 178 23.03 6.53 -6.60
N GLY A 179 22.39 5.91 -7.59
CA GLY A 179 22.14 6.50 -8.91
C GLY A 179 21.32 7.79 -8.81
N ILE A 180 20.20 7.75 -8.07
CA ILE A 180 19.34 8.91 -7.80
C ILE A 180 20.13 10.02 -7.10
N VAL A 181 20.89 9.69 -6.04
CA VAL A 181 21.69 10.67 -5.28
C VAL A 181 22.71 11.37 -6.17
N LYS A 182 23.41 10.62 -7.04
CA LYS A 182 24.37 11.20 -7.99
C LYS A 182 23.69 12.07 -9.05
N ALA A 183 22.58 11.59 -9.62
CA ALA A 183 21.87 12.27 -10.69
C ALA A 183 21.20 13.58 -10.23
N THR A 184 20.77 13.63 -8.97
CA THR A 184 20.09 14.80 -8.39
C THR A 184 21.04 15.72 -7.62
N GLY A 185 22.23 15.25 -7.25
CA GLY A 185 23.13 15.96 -6.34
C GLY A 185 22.61 16.01 -4.90
N ALA A 186 21.72 15.08 -4.52
CA ALA A 186 21.14 15.04 -3.18
C ALA A 186 22.21 14.92 -2.09
N LYS A 187 21.96 15.58 -0.96
CA LYS A 187 22.86 15.56 0.19
C LYS A 187 22.22 14.80 1.34
N TYR A 188 23.02 13.99 2.01
CA TYR A 188 22.56 13.29 3.21
C TYR A 188 22.44 14.27 4.37
N ASP A 189 21.23 14.38 4.90
CA ASP A 189 20.92 15.08 6.14
C ASP A 189 21.01 14.08 7.29
N ILE A 190 22.05 14.22 8.12
CA ILE A 190 22.30 13.32 9.24
C ILE A 190 21.26 13.43 10.35
N PHE A 191 20.63 14.60 10.52
CA PHE A 191 19.65 14.83 11.58
C PHE A 191 18.33 14.15 11.25
N ASN A 192 17.90 14.29 10.00
CA ASN A 192 16.67 13.67 9.51
C ASN A 192 16.89 12.25 8.99
N GLN A 193 18.14 11.81 8.78
CA GLN A 193 18.52 10.53 8.21
C GLN A 193 17.94 10.31 6.80
N LEU A 194 17.91 11.37 5.99
CA LEU A 194 17.31 11.41 4.66
C LEU A 194 18.25 12.05 3.64
N TYR A 195 18.10 11.70 2.37
CA TYR A 195 18.70 12.47 1.28
C TYR A 195 17.75 13.60 0.88
N THR A 196 18.28 14.82 0.76
CA THR A 196 17.50 16.02 0.45
C THR A 196 18.05 16.76 -0.77
N VAL A 197 17.15 17.42 -1.47
CA VAL A 197 17.45 18.33 -2.58
C VAL A 197 16.68 19.65 -2.37
N PRO A 198 17.18 20.79 -2.86
CA PRO A 198 16.39 22.02 -2.92
C PRO A 198 15.06 21.82 -3.66
N CYS A 199 13.99 22.46 -3.21
CA CYS A 199 12.70 22.39 -3.90
C CYS A 199 12.76 23.01 -5.31
N THR A 200 13.66 23.98 -5.51
CA THR A 200 13.93 24.61 -6.79
C THR A 200 15.21 24.02 -7.38
N GLY A 201 15.08 23.25 -8.44
CA GLY A 201 16.20 22.67 -9.17
C GLY A 201 15.74 22.01 -10.46
N ASN A 202 16.69 21.65 -11.32
CA ASN A 202 16.43 20.85 -12.50
C ASN A 202 16.89 19.42 -12.22
N TYR A 203 15.96 18.55 -11.87
CA TYR A 203 16.23 17.15 -11.55
C TYR A 203 15.72 16.27 -12.69
N PRO A 204 16.48 15.24 -13.09
CA PRO A 204 16.04 14.33 -14.14
C PRO A 204 14.85 13.49 -13.67
N ASP A 205 13.99 13.13 -14.62
CA ASP A 205 12.89 12.21 -14.37
C ASP A 205 13.42 10.82 -13.99
N MET A 206 12.66 10.16 -13.12
CA MET A 206 12.82 8.73 -12.83
C MET A 206 11.93 7.95 -13.79
N ILE A 207 12.52 7.08 -14.60
CA ILE A 207 11.81 6.31 -15.62
C ILE A 207 11.83 4.85 -15.22
N PHE A 208 10.63 4.27 -15.06
CA PHE A 208 10.39 2.86 -14.76
C PHE A 208 9.77 2.20 -16.00
N THR A 209 10.43 1.19 -16.56
CA THR A 209 9.93 0.52 -17.77
C THR A 209 9.21 -0.77 -17.38
N ILE A 210 7.88 -0.76 -17.47
CA ILE A 210 6.99 -1.86 -17.09
C ILE A 210 6.17 -2.25 -18.32
N GLY A 211 6.02 -3.55 -18.59
CA GLY A 211 5.21 -4.03 -19.73
C GLY A 211 5.91 -3.99 -21.10
N GLY A 212 6.98 -3.20 -21.26
CA GLY A 212 7.77 -3.10 -22.49
C GLY A 212 7.38 -1.89 -23.33
#